data_AF-X0TJM1-F1
#
_entry.id   AF-X0TJM1-F1
#
_cell.length_a   1.000
_cell.length_b   1.000
_cell.length_c   1.000
_cell.angle_alpha   90.00
_cell.angle_beta   90.00
_cell.angle_gamma   90.00
#
_symmetry.space_group_name_H-M   'P 1'
#
loop_
_entity.id
_entity.type
_entity.pdbx_description
1 polymer ?
#
loop_
_entity_poly.entity_id
_entity_poly.type
_entity_poly.pdbx_seq_one_letter_code
_entity_poly.pdbx_strand_id
1 'polypeptide(L)' 'RFAAKEAFFKAIGRRINWKDVELFNAPSGKPQLEIKSKERFSFVETHVSISHLKEYAVAVVILEREK' A
#
# COMPACT_ATOMS: atom_id res chain seq x y z
N ARG A 1 -6.08 1.74 7.68
CA ARG A 1 -5.35 2.65 6.74
C ARG A 1 -3.86 2.77 7.11
N PHE A 2 -3.52 3.11 8.35
CA PHE A 2 -2.14 3.17 8.84
C PHE A 2 -1.33 1.88 8.53
N ALA A 3 -1.86 0.71 8.89
CA ALA A 3 -1.21 -0.57 8.64
C ALA A 3 -0.83 -0.80 7.17
N ALA A 4 -1.69 -0.42 6.21
CA ALA A 4 -1.42 -0.57 4.78
C ALA A 4 -0.29 0.35 4.30
N LYS A 5 -0.25 1.60 4.80
CA LYS A 5 0.85 2.53 4.48
C LYS A 5 2.19 2.04 5.05
N GLU A 6 2.19 1.59 6.30
CA GLU A 6 3.40 1.00 6.92
C GLU A 6 3.86 -0.27 6.20
N ALA A 7 2.93 -1.14 5.79
CA ALA A 7 3.25 -2.33 4.99
C ALA A 7 3.88 -1.95 3.64
N PHE A 8 3.37 -0.90 2.97
CA PHE A 8 3.97 -0.37 1.76
C PHE A 8 5.39 0.16 1.98
N PHE A 9 5.62 0.97 3.03
CA PHE A 9 6.98 1.47 3.35
C PHE A 9 7.98 0.34 3.61
N LYS A 10 7.54 -0.72 4.29
CA LYS A 10 8.35 -1.92 4.49
C LYS A 10 8.65 -2.63 3.17
N ALA A 11 7.66 -2.76 2.29
CA ALA A 11 7.84 -3.41 1.00
C ALA A 11 8.81 -2.65 0.08
N ILE A 12 8.79 -1.31 0.08
CA ILE A 12 9.77 -0.49 -0.66
C ILE A 12 11.13 -0.35 0.07
N GLY A 13 11.23 -0.85 1.30
CA GLY A 13 12.45 -0.81 2.12
C GLY A 13 12.81 0.57 2.71
N ARG A 14 11.94 1.57 2.60
CA ARG A 14 12.17 2.94 3.09
C ARG A 14 10.87 3.72 3.27
N ARG A 15 10.96 4.88 3.92
CA ARG A 15 9.84 5.83 3.99
C ARG A 15 9.93 6.85 2.86
N ILE A 16 8.78 7.19 2.29
CA ILE A 16 8.55 8.39 1.48
C ILE A 16 7.57 9.29 2.22
N ASN A 17 7.15 10.41 1.63
CA ASN A 17 6.15 11.27 2.26
C ASN A 17 4.86 10.48 2.55
N TRP A 18 4.41 10.53 3.80
CA TRP A 18 3.22 9.81 4.27
C TRP A 18 1.95 10.13 3.45
N LYS A 19 1.85 11.36 2.96
CA LYS A 19 0.71 11.82 2.16
C LYS A 19 0.75 11.33 0.71
N ASP A 20 1.90 10.90 0.22
CA ASP A 20 2.04 10.42 -1.15
C ASP A 20 1.55 8.97 -1.32
N VAL A 21 1.30 8.26 -0.22
CA VAL A 21 0.74 6.91 -0.24
C VAL A 21 -0.68 6.97 0.28
N GLU A 22 -1.67 6.78 -0.57
CA GLU A 22 -3.08 6.79 -0.20
C GLU A 22 -3.68 5.39 -0.32
N LEU A 23 -4.65 5.11 0.55
CA LEU A 23 -5.42 3.87 0.50
C LEU A 23 -6.87 4.26 0.24
N PHE A 24 -7.43 3.74 -0.85
CA PHE A 24 -8.82 3.90 -1.21
C PHE A 24 -9.46 2.52 -1.42
N ASN A 25 -10.79 2.48 -1.40
CA ASN A 25 -11.54 1.28 -1.75
C ASN A 25 -12.15 1.52 -3.13
N ALA A 26 -11.96 0.58 -4.05
CA ALA A 26 -12.70 0.55 -5.30
C ALA A 26 -14.23 0.49 -5.01
N PRO A 27 -15.09 0.80 -5.99
CA PRO A 27 -16.55 0.65 -5.83
C PRO A 27 -16.98 -0.76 -5.38
N SER A 28 -16.19 -1.79 -5.71
CA SER A 28 -16.40 -3.18 -5.26
C SER A 28 -16.03 -3.43 -3.79
N GLY A 29 -15.47 -2.44 -3.08
CA GLY A 29 -14.91 -2.58 -1.73
C GLY A 29 -13.47 -3.09 -1.68
N LYS A 30 -12.88 -3.51 -2.82
CA LYS A 30 -11.48 -3.96 -2.87
C LYS A 30 -10.54 -2.80 -2.51
N PRO A 31 -9.63 -2.97 -1.54
CA PRO A 31 -8.64 -1.94 -1.20
C PRO A 31 -7.59 -1.80 -2.31
N GLN A 32 -7.15 -0.57 -2.55
CA GLN A 32 -6.11 -0.21 -3.52
C GLN A 32 -5.19 0.87 -2.96
N LEU A 33 -3.91 0.80 -3.30
CA LEU A 33 -2.94 1.84 -2.99
C LEU A 33 -2.77 2.78 -4.19
N GLU A 34 -2.78 4.08 -3.92
CA GLU A 34 -2.42 5.12 -4.88
C GLU A 34 -1.12 5.79 -4.43
N ILE A 35 -0.11 5.82 -5.30
CA ILE A 35 1.20 6.41 -5.00
C ILE A 35 1.36 7.69 -5.82
N LYS A 36 1.26 8.85 -5.17
CA LYS A 36 1.35 10.19 -5.77
C LYS A 36 2.78 10.77 -5.76
N SER A 37 3.77 9.98 -5.35
CA SER A 37 5.17 10.40 -5.36
C SER A 37 5.69 10.57 -6.79
N LYS A 38 6.57 11.55 -7.00
CA LYS A 38 7.27 11.76 -8.28
C LYS A 38 8.42 10.78 -8.50
N GLU A 39 8.73 9.96 -7.50
CA GLU A 39 9.80 8.98 -7.54
C GLU A 39 9.46 7.83 -8.48
N ARG A 40 10.47 7.31 -9.16
CA ARG A 40 10.31 6.10 -9.98
C ARG A 40 10.49 4.87 -9.10
N PHE A 41 9.52 3.97 -9.15
CA PHE A 41 9.60 2.68 -8.50
C PHE A 41 9.86 1.57 -9.51
N SER A 42 10.53 0.49 -9.08
CA SER A 42 10.85 -0.64 -9.96
C SER A 42 9.68 -1.63 -10.11
N PHE A 43 8.62 -1.47 -9.33
CA PHE A 43 7.42 -2.30 -9.43
C PHE A 43 6.43 -1.66 -10.41
N VAL A 44 5.64 -2.50 -11.07
CA VAL A 44 4.61 -2.08 -12.03
C VAL A 44 3.21 -2.14 -11.45
N GLU A 45 2.99 -2.99 -10.44
CA GLU A 45 1.71 -3.11 -9.76
C GLU A 45 1.88 -3.26 -8.25
N THR A 46 0.87 -2.78 -7.51
CA THR A 46 0.79 -2.95 -6.06
C THR A 46 -0.47 -3.71 -5.71
N HIS A 47 -0.32 -4.76 -4.89
CA HIS A 47 -1.45 -5.51 -4.34
C HIS A 47 -1.51 -5.25 -2.84
N VAL A 48 -2.71 -4.97 -2.32
CA VAL A 48 -2.93 -4.71 -0.90
C VAL A 48 -4.09 -5.55 -0.38
N SER A 49 -3.91 -6.14 0.79
CA SER A 49 -4.97 -6.77 1.57
C SER A 49 -4.93 -6.24 2.99
N ILE A 50 -6.11 -6.06 3.59
CA ILE A 50 -6.27 -5.47 4.91
C ILE A 50 -7.30 -6.28 5.67
N SER A 51 -6.98 -6.63 6.92
CA SER A 51 -7.93 -7.17 7.88
C SER A 51 -7.81 -6.40 9.18
N HIS A 52 -8.92 -6.15 9.84
CA HIS A 52 -8.92 -5.50 11.15
C HIS A 52 -10.01 -6.04 12.05
N LEU A 53 -9.72 -6.03 13.34
CA LEU A 53 -10.66 -6.21 14.43
C LEU A 53 -10.70 -4.91 15.25
N LYS A 54 -11.38 -4.94 16.39
CA LYS A 54 -11.51 -3.77 17.28
C LYS A 54 -10.16 -3.25 17.78
N GLU A 55 -9.23 -4.15 18.08
CA GLU A 55 -7.96 -3.82 18.75
C GLU A 55 -6.74 -3.89 17.83
N TYR A 56 -6.85 -4.59 16.69
CA TYR A 56 -5.70 -4.85 15.82
C TYR A 56 -6.07 -4.65 14.35
N ALA A 57 -5.09 -4.23 13.56
CA ALA A 57 -5.17 -4.18 12.12
C ALA A 57 -3.90 -4.75 11.50
N VAL A 58 -4.06 -5.58 10.48
CA VAL A 58 -2.97 -6.13 9.67
C VAL A 58 -3.16 -5.70 8.22
N ALA A 59 -2.05 -5.50 7.53
CA ALA A 59 -2.05 -5.30 6.10
C ALA A 59 -0.87 -6.03 5.47
N VAL A 60 -1.10 -6.56 4.28
CA VAL A 60 -0.08 -7.17 3.44
C VAL A 60 -0.01 -6.36 2.15
N VAL A 61 1.22 -6.04 1.73
CA VAL A 61 1.50 -5.35 0.48
C VAL A 61 2.49 -6.17 -0.33
N ILE A 62 2.18 -6.39 -1.60
CA ILE A 62 3.06 -7.04 -2.58
C ILE A 62 3.35 -6.02 -3.67
N LEU A 63 4.63 -5.90 -4.04
CA LEU A 63 5.11 -5.06 -5.13
C LEU A 63 5.53 -5.96 -6.28
N GLU A 64 4.72 -6.00 -7.33
CA GLU A 64 4.93 -6.86 -8.48
C GLU A 64 5.84 -6.16 -9.51
N ARG A 65 6.80 -6.90 -10.06
CA ARG A 65 7.72 -6.42 -11.11
C ARG A 65 7.42 -7.15 -12.41
N GLU A 66 7.81 -6.56 -13.54
CA GLU A 66 7.83 -7.27 -14.82
C GLU A 66 8.74 -8.51 -14.72
N LYS A 67 8.43 -9.52 -15.53
CA LYS A 67 9.22 -10.76 -15.61
C LYS A 67 10.54 -10.54 -16.33
#